data_AF-A0A7C7D6I1-F1
#
_entry.id   AF-A0A7C7D6I1-F1
#
_cell.length_a   1.000
_cell.length_b   1.000
_cell.length_c   1.000
_cell.angle_alpha   90.00
_cell.angle_beta   90.00
_cell.angle_gamma   90.00
#
_symmetry.space_group_name_H-M   'P 1'
#
loop_
_entity.id
_entity.type
_entity.pdbx_description
1 polymer ?
#
loop_
_entity_poly.entity_id
_entity_poly.type
_entity_poly.pdbx_seq_one_letter_code
_entity_poly.pdbx_strand_id
1 'polypeptide(L)'
;MAYLKRVTLNWERADNRNTYPFNIPALVNCASLDTNHNVVFFVGENGTGKSTLLEAIAYQCGFGIGGGDRNYDIGLSDESVRLATILTLSWMPKINQGFFLRAETFFDFAKHLDERSKDPYAGGRGVYNAYGGKSLNQQSHGEAFLSLFVHRFGGKSL
;
A
#
# COMPACT_ATOMS: atom_id res chain seq x y z
N MET A 1 1.69 -18.90 -2.94
CA MET A 1 1.65 -18.56 -4.37
C MET A 1 1.34 -17.08 -4.45
N ALA A 2 2.11 -16.29 -5.19
CA ALA A 2 1.90 -14.84 -5.30
C ALA A 2 0.58 -14.52 -6.02
N TYR A 3 -0.18 -13.54 -5.51
CA TYR A 3 -1.46 -13.12 -6.10
C TYR A 3 -1.25 -12.13 -7.25
N LEU A 4 -0.51 -11.05 -7.01
CA LEU A 4 -0.05 -10.15 -8.05
C LEU A 4 1.03 -10.87 -8.87
N LYS A 5 0.85 -10.93 -10.19
CA LYS A 5 1.73 -11.63 -11.12
C LYS A 5 2.62 -10.67 -11.88
N ARG A 6 2.06 -9.54 -12.31
CA ARG A 6 2.75 -8.58 -13.17
C ARG A 6 2.22 -7.17 -13.00
N VAL A 7 3.13 -6.20 -13.07
CA VAL A 7 2.84 -4.77 -13.19
C VAL A 7 3.29 -4.34 -14.58
N THR A 8 2.37 -3.92 -15.45
CA THR A 8 2.67 -3.43 -16.80
C THR A 8 2.61 -1.91 -16.82
N LEU A 9 3.58 -1.27 -17.49
CA LEU A 9 3.64 0.17 -17.69
C LEU A 9 3.18 0.50 -19.12
N ASN A 10 1.98 1.05 -19.23
CA ASN A 10 1.34 1.42 -20.48
C ASN A 10 1.79 2.83 -20.89
N TRP A 11 3.00 2.93 -21.44
CA TRP A 11 3.64 4.20 -21.76
C TRP A 11 2.87 5.08 -22.75
N GLU A 12 1.96 4.51 -23.53
CA GLU A 12 1.05 5.23 -24.43
C GLU A 12 0.03 6.09 -23.69
N ARG A 13 -0.21 5.84 -22.40
CA ARG A 13 -1.10 6.62 -21.53
C ARG A 13 -0.40 7.75 -20.79
N ALA A 14 0.93 7.85 -20.91
CA ALA A 14 1.69 8.88 -20.23
C ALA A 14 1.58 10.22 -20.99
N ASP A 15 1.16 11.29 -20.30
CA ASP A 15 1.01 12.61 -20.93
C ASP A 15 2.34 13.15 -21.50
N ASN A 16 3.43 13.01 -20.74
CA ASN A 16 4.76 13.48 -21.15
C ASN A 16 5.87 12.63 -20.53
N ARG A 17 6.55 11.81 -21.35
CA ARG A 17 7.62 10.91 -20.89
C ARG A 17 8.88 11.61 -20.37
N ASN A 18 9.03 12.91 -20.60
CA ASN A 18 10.20 13.69 -20.17
C ASN A 18 10.00 14.37 -18.81
N THR A 19 8.82 14.24 -18.18
CA THR A 19 8.52 14.84 -16.87
C THR A 19 8.34 13.77 -15.80
N TYR A 20 8.66 14.12 -14.55
CA TYR A 20 8.40 13.26 -13.40
C TYR A 20 6.89 13.04 -13.24
N PRO A 21 6.39 11.83 -12.93
CA PRO A 21 7.12 10.58 -12.63
C PRO A 21 7.48 9.73 -13.87
N PHE A 22 7.07 10.13 -15.08
CA PHE A 22 7.24 9.31 -16.29
C PHE A 22 8.68 9.24 -16.79
N ASN A 23 9.55 10.14 -16.32
CA ASN A 23 10.98 10.14 -16.60
C ASN A 23 11.83 9.46 -15.51
N ILE A 24 11.24 8.71 -14.57
CA ILE A 24 11.99 7.97 -13.54
C ILE A 24 12.98 7.02 -14.24
N PRO A 25 14.30 7.17 -14.03
CA PRO A 25 15.31 6.43 -14.81
C PRO A 25 15.17 4.92 -14.74
N ALA A 26 14.76 4.39 -13.59
CA ALA A 26 14.54 2.95 -13.42
C ALA A 26 13.32 2.42 -14.18
N LEU A 27 12.39 3.29 -14.59
CA LEU A 27 11.14 2.92 -15.22
C LEU A 27 11.11 3.23 -16.71
N VAL A 28 11.79 4.28 -17.21
CA VAL A 28 11.63 4.76 -18.60
C VAL A 28 11.73 3.70 -19.69
N ASN A 29 12.54 2.65 -19.48
CA ASN A 29 12.73 1.53 -20.43
C ASN A 29 12.08 0.22 -19.95
N CYS A 30 11.32 0.26 -18.86
CA CYS A 30 10.63 -0.88 -18.29
C CYS A 30 9.22 -1.00 -18.88
N ALA A 31 8.94 -2.08 -19.60
CA ALA A 31 7.59 -2.38 -20.10
C ALA A 31 6.74 -3.08 -19.03
N SER A 32 7.34 -3.96 -18.23
CA SER A 32 6.65 -4.69 -17.18
C SER A 32 7.58 -5.25 -16.12
N LEU A 33 7.05 -5.50 -14.93
CA LEU A 33 7.72 -6.12 -13.79
C LEU A 33 6.96 -7.37 -13.36
N ASP A 34 7.63 -8.53 -13.36
CA ASP A 34 7.06 -9.77 -12.85
C ASP A 34 7.19 -9.83 -11.31
N THR A 35 6.09 -10.15 -10.65
CA THR A 35 5.96 -10.23 -9.17
C THR A 35 5.59 -11.63 -8.71
N ASN A 36 6.02 -12.66 -9.45
CA ASN A 36 5.66 -14.06 -9.28
C ASN A 36 6.17 -14.75 -7.99
N HIS A 37 6.67 -13.98 -7.03
CA HIS A 37 7.23 -14.45 -5.76
C HIS A 37 6.42 -13.92 -4.59
N ASN A 38 6.32 -14.69 -3.50
CA ASN A 38 5.55 -14.26 -2.32
C ASN A 38 6.17 -13.02 -1.65
N VAL A 39 7.47 -12.79 -1.85
CA VAL A 39 8.22 -11.62 -1.37
C VAL A 39 9.01 -11.07 -2.54
N VAL A 40 8.86 -9.77 -2.81
CA VAL A 40 9.56 -9.05 -3.89
C VAL A 40 10.24 -7.83 -3.28
N PHE A 41 11.53 -7.66 -3.57
CA PHE A 41 12.32 -6.52 -3.11
C PHE A 41 12.58 -5.55 -4.26
N PHE A 42 12.30 -4.27 -4.03
CA PHE A 42 12.74 -3.18 -4.92
C PHE A 42 13.96 -2.52 -4.29
N VAL A 43 15.12 -2.64 -4.95
CA VAL A 43 16.40 -2.14 -4.44
C VAL A 43 17.00 -1.14 -5.44
N GLY A 44 17.70 -0.13 -4.93
CA GLY A 44 18.31 0.92 -5.73
C GLY A 44 18.59 2.17 -4.89
N GLU A 45 19.35 3.11 -5.43
CA GLU A 45 19.76 4.34 -4.75
C GLU A 45 18.58 5.25 -4.36
N ASN A 46 18.80 6.18 -3.44
CA ASN A 46 17.80 7.18 -3.09
C ASN A 46 17.45 8.04 -4.31
N GLY A 47 16.16 8.31 -4.52
CA GLY A 47 15.69 9.07 -5.68
C GLY A 47 15.44 8.26 -6.96
N THR A 48 15.68 6.95 -6.98
CA THR A 48 15.43 6.12 -8.19
C THR A 48 13.96 5.77 -8.46
N GLY A 49 13.02 6.32 -7.67
CA GLY A 49 11.58 6.12 -7.86
C GLY A 49 10.98 4.86 -7.22
N LYS A 50 11.71 4.19 -6.30
CA LYS A 50 11.21 3.00 -5.58
C LYS A 50 9.91 3.26 -4.83
N SER A 51 9.88 4.31 -4.00
CA SER A 51 8.69 4.69 -3.23
C SER A 51 7.55 5.08 -4.17
N THR A 52 7.83 5.86 -5.21
CA THR A 52 6.84 6.28 -6.22
C THR A 52 6.18 5.07 -6.89
N LEU A 53 6.96 4.06 -7.27
CA LEU A 53 6.42 2.83 -7.86
C LEU A 53 5.57 2.05 -6.86
N LEU A 54 6.04 1.88 -5.62
CA LEU A 54 5.30 1.16 -4.58
C LEU A 54 3.97 1.84 -4.23
N GLU A 55 3.99 3.16 -4.11
CA GLU A 55 2.81 4.00 -3.92
C GLU A 55 1.83 3.88 -5.09
N ALA A 56 2.33 3.94 -6.33
CA ALA A 56 1.49 3.78 -7.52
C ALA A 56 0.86 2.38 -7.61
N ILE A 57 1.60 1.33 -7.26
CA ILE A 57 1.05 -0.03 -7.16
C ILE A 57 -0.03 -0.10 -6.07
N ALA A 58 0.23 0.47 -4.88
CA ALA A 58 -0.72 0.48 -3.78
C ALA A 58 -2.03 1.21 -4.15
N TYR A 59 -1.92 2.36 -4.82
CA TYR A 59 -3.07 3.09 -5.36
C TYR A 59 -3.88 2.22 -6.33
N GLN A 60 -3.20 1.55 -7.27
CA GLN A 60 -3.84 0.73 -8.29
C GLN A 60 -4.45 -0.56 -7.72
N CYS A 61 -3.92 -1.07 -6.61
CA CYS A 61 -4.55 -2.12 -5.82
C CYS A 61 -5.84 -1.65 -5.10
N GLY A 62 -6.03 -0.33 -4.96
CA GLY A 62 -7.15 0.25 -4.23
C GLY A 62 -7.07 0.02 -2.71
N PHE A 63 -5.87 -0.23 -2.18
CA PHE A 63 -5.67 -0.31 -0.74
C PHE A 63 -5.90 1.09 -0.16
N GLY A 64 -6.49 1.20 1.03
CA GLY A 64 -6.49 2.41 1.86
C GLY A 64 -5.60 2.20 3.09
N ILE A 65 -5.56 3.20 3.98
CA ILE A 65 -4.91 3.06 5.29
C ILE A 65 -5.52 1.86 6.06
N GLY A 66 -4.69 1.06 6.72
CA GLY A 66 -5.18 -0.08 7.51
C GLY A 66 -5.55 -1.31 6.68
N GLY A 67 -5.36 -1.27 5.36
CA GLY A 67 -5.94 -2.25 4.45
C GLY A 67 -7.47 -2.18 4.39
N GLY A 68 -8.02 -0.98 4.62
CA GLY A 68 -9.44 -0.66 4.57
C GLY A 68 -9.85 0.02 3.26
N ASP A 69 -11.11 0.45 3.23
CA ASP A 69 -11.81 1.05 2.09
C ASP A 69 -11.05 2.22 1.44
N ARG A 70 -11.26 2.42 0.14
CA ARG A 70 -10.63 3.43 -0.75
C ARG A 70 -10.78 4.88 -0.28
N ASN A 71 -11.63 5.13 0.72
CA ASN A 71 -12.09 6.45 1.13
C ASN A 71 -11.16 7.18 2.11
N TYR A 72 -10.03 6.60 2.50
CA TYR A 72 -9.03 7.33 3.30
C TYR A 72 -7.72 7.48 2.53
N ASP A 73 -7.37 8.73 2.26
CA ASP A 73 -6.18 9.13 1.52
C ASP A 73 -4.92 8.61 2.23
N ILE A 74 -4.13 7.85 1.49
CA ILE A 74 -2.93 7.15 1.96
C ILE A 74 -1.74 8.11 2.13
N GLY A 75 -1.93 9.41 1.92
CA GLY A 75 -0.82 10.35 1.80
C GLY A 75 0.06 9.99 0.60
N LEU A 76 -0.58 9.52 -0.48
CA LEU A 76 0.12 9.25 -1.73
C LEU A 76 0.47 10.58 -2.37
N SER A 77 1.68 10.66 -2.93
CA SER A 77 2.05 11.84 -3.69
C SER A 77 1.23 11.94 -4.99
N ASP A 78 0.93 13.17 -5.43
CA ASP A 78 0.26 13.42 -6.71
C ASP A 78 0.98 12.72 -7.87
N GLU A 79 2.31 12.61 -7.76
CA GLU A 79 3.13 11.94 -8.75
C GLU A 79 2.98 10.43 -8.72
N SER A 80 2.83 9.81 -7.56
CA SER A 80 2.49 8.39 -7.47
C SER A 80 1.11 8.10 -8.06
N VAL A 81 0.13 8.97 -7.83
CA VAL A 81 -1.21 8.86 -8.44
C VAL A 81 -1.12 9.00 -9.96
N ARG A 82 -0.34 9.97 -10.47
CA ARG A 82 -0.08 10.13 -11.91
C ARG A 82 0.64 8.93 -12.52
N LEU A 83 1.59 8.32 -11.80
CA LEU A 83 2.24 7.09 -12.26
C LEU A 83 1.26 5.92 -12.29
N ALA A 84 0.35 5.84 -11.33
CA ALA A 84 -0.63 4.74 -11.25
C ALA A 84 -1.58 4.68 -12.45
N THR A 85 -1.88 5.82 -13.10
CA THR A 85 -2.78 5.88 -14.27
C THR A 85 -2.27 5.08 -15.46
N ILE A 86 -0.95 4.88 -15.57
CA ILE A 86 -0.33 4.08 -16.63
C ILE A 86 -0.10 2.62 -16.22
N LEU A 87 -0.34 2.26 -14.94
CA LEU A 87 -0.12 0.90 -14.45
C LEU A 87 -1.32 -0.02 -14.74
N THR A 88 -1.02 -1.24 -15.20
CA THR A 88 -1.99 -2.34 -15.24
C THR A 88 -1.47 -3.50 -14.41
N LEU A 89 -2.28 -3.92 -13.42
CA LEU A 89 -1.95 -5.01 -12.53
C LEU A 89 -2.61 -6.31 -13.01
N SER A 90 -1.79 -7.35 -13.21
CA SER A 90 -2.27 -8.69 -13.54
C SER A 90 -2.24 -9.57 -12.30
N TRP A 91 -3.34 -10.28 -12.03
CA TRP A 91 -3.55 -11.05 -10.80
C TRP A 91 -3.96 -12.48 -11.08
N MET A 92 -3.70 -13.40 -10.14
CA MET A 92 -4.25 -14.76 -10.18
C MET A 92 -4.25 -15.43 -8.78
N PRO A 93 -5.42 -15.57 -8.12
CA PRO A 93 -6.66 -14.81 -8.35
C PRO A 93 -6.52 -13.33 -7.95
N LYS A 94 -7.47 -12.49 -8.37
CA LYS A 94 -7.55 -11.10 -7.88
C LYS A 94 -7.97 -11.10 -6.41
N ILE A 95 -7.23 -10.38 -5.58
CA ILE A 95 -7.55 -10.17 -4.17
C ILE A 95 -7.92 -8.69 -3.96
N ASN A 96 -8.92 -8.45 -3.10
CA ASN A 96 -9.33 -7.10 -2.71
C ASN A 96 -8.97 -6.80 -1.25
N GLN A 97 -8.32 -7.75 -0.58
CA GLN A 97 -7.84 -7.61 0.79
C GLN A 97 -6.31 -7.52 0.76
N GLY A 98 -5.77 -6.45 1.32
CA GLY A 98 -4.34 -6.19 1.36
C GLY A 98 -4.07 -4.92 2.16
N PHE A 99 -2.80 -4.65 2.44
CA PHE A 99 -2.39 -3.53 3.28
C PHE A 99 -1.16 -2.88 2.66
N PHE A 100 -1.18 -1.55 2.53
CA PHE A 100 0.01 -0.79 2.19
C PHE A 100 0.63 -0.22 3.47
N LEU A 101 1.77 -0.79 3.86
CA LEU A 101 2.45 -0.44 5.11
C LEU A 101 3.66 0.45 4.84
N ARG A 102 3.69 1.58 5.54
CA ARG A 102 4.85 2.47 5.61
C ARG A 102 5.24 2.63 7.07
N ALA A 103 6.54 2.55 7.35
CA ALA A 103 7.02 2.75 8.71
C ALA A 103 6.86 4.22 9.13
N GLU A 104 7.03 5.15 8.20
CA GLU A 104 7.01 6.59 8.46
C GLU A 104 5.63 7.10 8.85
N THR A 105 4.56 6.51 8.33
CA THR A 105 3.17 6.94 8.58
C THR A 105 2.39 5.97 9.49
N PHE A 106 3.06 4.99 10.08
CA PHE A 106 2.43 3.98 10.92
C PHE A 106 1.73 4.59 12.15
N PHE A 107 2.27 5.67 12.71
CA PHE A 107 1.66 6.37 13.84
C PHE A 107 0.40 7.14 13.49
N ASP A 108 0.40 7.81 12.32
CA ASP A 108 -0.79 8.49 11.84
C ASP A 108 -1.92 7.48 11.62
N PHE A 109 -1.57 6.28 11.15
CA PHE A 109 -2.50 5.17 11.09
C PHE A 109 -3.01 4.75 12.48
N ALA A 110 -2.14 4.57 13.46
CA ALA A 110 -2.54 4.22 14.83
C ALA A 110 -3.46 5.29 15.45
N LYS A 111 -3.15 6.57 15.24
CA LYS A 111 -3.99 7.69 15.69
C LYS A 111 -5.36 7.70 15.00
N HIS A 112 -5.39 7.46 13.70
CA HIS A 112 -6.63 7.34 12.94
C HIS A 112 -7.51 6.20 13.47
N LEU A 113 -6.91 5.07 13.84
CA LEU A 113 -7.63 3.96 14.46
C LEU A 113 -8.25 4.37 15.81
N ASP A 114 -7.52 5.12 16.63
CA ASP A 114 -8.02 5.64 17.91
C ASP A 114 -9.18 6.61 17.72
N GLU A 115 -9.11 7.48 16.70
CA GLU A 115 -10.20 8.40 16.34
C GLU A 115 -11.44 7.64 15.90
N ARG A 116 -11.30 6.65 14.99
CA ARG A 116 -12.41 5.79 14.57
C ARG A 116 -13.01 5.00 15.74
N SER A 117 -12.21 4.65 16.73
CA SER A 117 -12.71 3.92 17.90
C SER A 117 -13.70 4.70 18.76
N LYS A 118 -13.69 6.04 18.65
CA LYS A 118 -14.57 6.95 19.38
C LYS A 118 -15.93 7.11 18.70
N ASP A 119 -16.05 6.76 17.42
CA ASP A 119 -17.30 6.84 16.66
C ASP A 119 -18.05 5.49 16.70
N PRO A 120 -19.21 5.41 17.39
CA PRO A 120 -20.00 4.18 17.46
C PRO A 120 -20.52 3.70 16.09
N TYR A 121 -20.72 4.62 15.14
CA TYR A 121 -21.23 4.30 13.80
C TYR A 121 -20.13 3.85 12.85
N ALA A 122 -18.86 4.11 13.18
CA ALA A 122 -17.69 3.70 12.40
C ALA A 122 -17.00 2.43 12.94
N GLY A 123 -17.66 1.69 13.83
CA GLY A 123 -17.18 0.43 14.41
C GLY A 123 -16.77 0.50 15.88
N GLY A 124 -16.71 1.71 16.48
CA GLY A 124 -16.37 1.92 17.89
C GLY A 124 -15.09 1.18 18.31
N ARG A 125 -15.04 0.68 19.55
CA ARG A 125 -13.87 -0.10 20.02
C ARG A 125 -13.61 -1.40 19.24
N GLY A 126 -14.57 -1.85 18.42
CA GLY A 126 -14.41 -3.03 17.57
C GLY A 126 -13.33 -2.86 16.48
N VAL A 127 -12.93 -1.62 16.16
CA VAL A 127 -11.86 -1.35 15.19
C VAL A 127 -10.52 -1.97 15.61
N TYR A 128 -10.28 -2.16 16.91
CA TYR A 128 -9.04 -2.76 17.42
C TYR A 128 -8.99 -4.28 17.26
N ASN A 129 -10.11 -4.96 16.99
CA ASN A 129 -10.15 -6.43 16.95
C ASN A 129 -9.19 -7.01 15.89
N ALA A 130 -9.04 -6.32 14.76
CA ALA A 130 -8.11 -6.70 13.70
C ALA A 130 -6.63 -6.44 14.04
N TYR A 131 -6.35 -5.82 15.20
CA TYR A 131 -5.03 -5.34 15.61
C TYR A 131 -4.65 -5.76 17.04
N GLY A 132 -5.27 -6.81 17.57
CA GLY A 132 -4.97 -7.33 18.92
C GLY A 132 -5.85 -6.78 20.04
N GLY A 133 -6.96 -6.12 19.71
CA GLY A 133 -8.01 -5.73 20.66
C GLY A 133 -7.71 -4.49 21.51
N LYS A 134 -6.57 -3.83 21.29
CA LYS A 134 -6.19 -2.57 21.97
C LYS A 134 -5.61 -1.57 20.97
N SER A 135 -5.52 -0.32 21.40
CA SER A 135 -4.87 0.74 20.63
C SER A 135 -3.42 0.40 20.32
N LEU A 136 -2.99 0.67 19.09
CA LEU A 136 -1.59 0.54 18.67
C LEU A 136 -0.71 1.62 19.33
N ASN A 137 -1.26 2.78 19.67
CA ASN A 137 -0.55 3.86 20.38
C ASN A 137 -0.32 3.55 21.87
N GLN A 138 -0.97 2.52 22.42
CA GLN A 138 -0.79 2.07 23.80
C GLN A 138 0.22 0.90 23.92
N GLN A 139 0.99 0.64 22.86
CA GLN A 139 1.99 -0.42 22.80
C GLN A 139 3.37 0.18 22.57
N SER A 140 4.43 -0.58 22.85
CA SER A 140 5.74 -0.20 22.33
C SER A 140 5.75 -0.25 20.79
N HIS A 141 6.67 0.45 20.13
CA HIS A 141 6.76 0.42 18.66
C HIS A 141 6.82 -1.01 18.11
N GLY A 142 7.73 -1.82 18.64
CA GLY A 142 7.92 -3.19 18.19
C GLY A 142 6.65 -4.02 18.36
N GLU A 143 5.98 -3.90 19.50
CA GLU A 143 4.70 -4.58 19.75
C GLU A 143 3.60 -4.10 18.81
N ALA A 144 3.52 -2.81 18.51
CA ALA A 144 2.51 -2.27 17.61
C ALA A 144 2.67 -2.82 16.18
N PHE A 145 3.90 -2.87 15.66
CA PHE A 145 4.20 -3.49 14.37
C PHE A 145 3.87 -4.98 14.40
N LEU A 146 4.33 -5.72 15.41
CA LEU A 146 4.06 -7.15 15.54
C LEU A 146 2.56 -7.44 15.66
N SER A 147 1.81 -6.64 16.41
CA SER A 147 0.36 -6.75 16.52
C SER A 147 -0.33 -6.62 15.15
N LEU A 148 0.15 -5.71 14.29
CA LEU A 148 -0.32 -5.63 12.90
C LEU A 148 -0.02 -6.93 12.14
N PHE A 149 1.23 -7.40 12.13
CA PHE A 149 1.60 -8.61 11.39
C PHE A 149 0.86 -9.87 11.89
N VAL A 150 0.75 -10.04 13.21
CA VAL A 150 0.15 -11.22 13.84
C VAL A 150 -1.38 -11.22 13.66
N HIS A 151 -2.05 -10.10 13.92
CA HIS A 151 -3.52 -10.07 13.96
C HIS A 151 -4.16 -9.67 12.63
N ARG A 152 -3.54 -8.76 11.87
CA ARG A 152 -4.09 -8.28 10.58
C ARG A 152 -3.63 -9.15 9.42
N PHE A 153 -2.38 -9.62 9.41
CA PHE A 153 -1.83 -10.40 8.29
C PHE A 153 -1.77 -11.91 8.56
N GLY A 154 -1.80 -12.34 9.82
CA GLY A 154 -1.76 -13.75 10.23
C GLY A 154 -3.12 -14.46 10.26
N GLY A 155 -4.22 -13.71 10.26
CA GLY A 155 -5.56 -14.30 10.12
C GLY A 155 -5.78 -14.86 8.71
N LYS A 156 -6.69 -15.83 8.57
CA LYS A 156 -7.34 -16.07 7.27
C LYS A 156 -8.10 -14.79 6.89
N SER A 157 -7.43 -13.84 6.28
CA SER A 157 -8.08 -12.82 5.45
C SER A 157 -8.82 -13.58 4.35
N LEU A 158 -10.08 -13.89 4.62
CA LEU A 158 -11.08 -14.46 3.73
C LEU A 158 -11.86 -13.30 3.11
#